data_AF-G9HUC1-F1
#
_entry.id   AF-G9HUC1-F1
#
_cell.length_a   1.000
_cell.length_b   1.000
_cell.length_c   1.000
_cell.angle_alpha   90.00
_cell.angle_beta   90.00
_cell.angle_gamma   90.00
#
_symmetry.space_group_name_H-M   'P 1'
#
loop_
_entity.id
_entity.type
_entity.pdbx_description
1 polymer ?
#
loop_
_entity_poly.entity_id
_entity_poly.type
_entity_poly.pdbx_seq_one_letter_code
_entity_poly.pdbx_strand_id
1 'polypeptide(L)'
;RKFTDIVGSAYYVAPEVLKRKSGPESDVWSIGVIMYILLCGRRPFWDKTEDGIFKEVLRNKPDFRRKPWPSISNSAKDFVRKLLVKDPLVRLTAAQALSHQWVREGGNALDIPIDISVLHNMRQFVKYSRMKQFALRALASTLNDDELANLRDQFDAIDVDKSGTISLEEMRQALVKDLPWKLKDSRVMEIVEA
;
A
#
# COMPACT_ATOMS: atom_id res chain seq x y z
N ARG A 1 -1.99 24.86 18.97
CA ARG A 1 -0.74 24.65 19.75
C ARG A 1 0.37 24.34 18.74
N LYS A 2 1.57 24.90 18.91
CA LYS A 2 2.74 24.60 18.05
C LYS A 2 3.73 23.78 18.87
N PHE A 3 4.23 22.65 18.36
CA PHE A 3 5.25 21.85 19.04
C PHE A 3 6.59 21.96 18.30
N THR A 4 7.68 21.91 19.04
CA THR A 4 9.04 22.17 18.54
C THR A 4 9.92 20.92 18.43
N ASP A 5 9.46 19.79 18.95
CA ASP A 5 10.22 18.54 18.99
C ASP A 5 10.09 17.76 17.69
N ILE A 6 11.20 17.16 17.23
CA ILE A 6 11.20 16.23 16.12
C ILE A 6 10.84 14.87 16.68
N VAL A 7 9.56 14.52 16.62
CA VAL A 7 9.02 13.23 17.07
C VAL A 7 8.21 12.58 15.94
N GLY A 8 8.24 11.25 15.88
CA GLY A 8 7.52 10.44 14.88
C GLY A 8 8.43 9.42 14.17
N SER A 9 7.85 8.33 13.65
CA SER A 9 8.59 7.41 12.80
C SER A 9 8.88 8.07 11.45
N ALA A 10 10.12 7.93 10.95
CA ALA A 10 10.63 8.67 9.79
C ALA A 10 9.72 8.62 8.54
N TYR A 11 8.90 7.58 8.39
CA TYR A 11 8.00 7.39 7.25
C TYR A 11 6.76 8.29 7.26
N TYR A 12 6.30 8.73 8.43
CA TYR A 12 5.04 9.48 8.58
C TYR A 12 5.25 10.96 8.85
N VAL A 13 6.50 11.38 9.10
CA VAL A 13 6.82 12.74 9.50
C VAL A 13 6.50 13.75 8.39
N ALA A 14 5.88 14.87 8.78
CA ALA A 14 5.55 15.94 7.86
C ALA A 14 6.76 16.84 7.55
N PRO A 15 6.84 17.47 6.36
CA PRO A 15 7.96 18.33 5.97
C PRO A 15 8.25 19.49 6.93
N GLU A 16 7.20 20.04 7.56
CA GLU A 16 7.31 21.14 8.51
C GLU A 16 7.81 20.71 9.89
N VAL A 17 7.55 19.45 10.31
CA VAL A 17 8.07 18.88 11.57
C VAL A 17 9.60 18.79 11.50
N LEU A 18 10.15 18.42 10.34
CA LEU A 18 11.59 18.44 10.08
C LEU A 18 12.20 19.84 10.18
N LYS A 19 11.37 20.90 10.07
CA LYS A 19 11.75 22.30 10.25
C LYS A 19 11.39 22.83 11.65
N ARG A 20 11.08 21.94 12.60
CA ARG A 20 10.66 22.25 13.98
C ARG A 20 9.40 23.12 14.06
N LYS A 21 8.51 22.97 13.09
CA LYS A 21 7.21 23.66 13.03
C LYS A 21 6.14 22.58 12.92
N SER A 22 5.57 22.16 14.04
CA SER A 22 4.44 21.22 14.02
C SER A 22 3.13 21.91 14.38
N GLY A 23 2.04 21.36 13.85
CA GLY A 23 0.68 21.75 14.12
C GLY A 23 -0.27 20.60 13.75
N PRO A 24 -1.60 20.77 13.94
CA PRO A 24 -2.60 19.78 13.56
C PRO A 24 -2.50 19.32 12.09
N GLU A 25 -1.98 20.19 11.22
CA GLU A 25 -1.76 19.91 9.81
C GLU A 25 -0.73 18.78 9.61
N SER A 26 0.22 18.62 10.52
CA SER A 26 1.21 17.54 10.47
C SER A 26 0.57 16.16 10.67
N ASP A 27 -0.49 16.06 11.46
CA ASP A 27 -1.26 14.82 11.60
C ASP A 27 -2.01 14.49 10.31
N VAL A 28 -2.53 15.52 9.61
CA VAL A 28 -3.19 15.34 8.31
C VAL A 28 -2.22 14.78 7.26
N TRP A 29 -0.95 15.18 7.31
CA TRP A 29 0.08 14.57 6.46
C TRP A 29 0.31 13.10 6.79
N SER A 30 0.43 12.77 8.08
CA SER A 30 0.57 11.37 8.53
C SER A 30 -0.60 10.51 8.03
N ILE A 31 -1.83 11.02 8.10
CA ILE A 31 -3.02 10.39 7.53
C ILE A 31 -2.87 10.22 6.01
N GLY A 32 -2.36 11.22 5.29
CA GLY A 32 -2.07 11.13 3.86
C GLY A 32 -1.07 10.03 3.52
N VAL A 33 -0.03 9.85 4.33
CA VAL A 33 0.96 8.77 4.16
C VAL A 33 0.30 7.41 4.39
N ILE A 34 -0.46 7.27 5.47
CA ILE A 34 -1.20 6.03 5.78
C ILE A 34 -2.17 5.70 4.65
N MET A 35 -2.94 6.68 4.18
CA MET A 35 -3.90 6.49 3.09
C MET A 35 -3.21 6.04 1.79
N TYR A 36 -2.06 6.64 1.46
CA TYR A 36 -1.27 6.21 0.31
C TYR A 36 -0.84 4.75 0.45
N ILE A 37 -0.39 4.33 1.64
CA ILE A 37 0.01 2.93 1.92
C ILE A 37 -1.19 1.99 1.81
N LEU A 38 -2.32 2.32 2.42
CA LEU A 38 -3.53 1.48 2.38
C LEU A 38 -4.01 1.24 0.94
N LEU A 39 -3.94 2.26 0.10
CA LEU A 39 -4.43 2.19 -1.28
C LEU A 39 -3.48 1.45 -2.25
N CYS A 40 -2.17 1.42 -1.98
CA CYS A 40 -1.19 0.89 -2.95
C CYS A 40 -0.16 -0.10 -2.39
N GLY A 41 -0.14 -0.33 -1.09
CA GLY A 41 0.78 -1.20 -0.36
C GLY A 41 2.23 -0.70 -0.32
N ARG A 42 2.50 0.57 -0.65
CA ARG A 42 3.86 1.12 -0.76
C ARG A 42 3.99 2.45 -0.04
N ARG A 43 5.20 2.76 0.42
CA ARG A 43 5.52 4.06 1.02
C ARG A 43 5.60 5.14 -0.07
N PRO A 44 5.02 6.34 0.15
CA PRO A 44 5.11 7.44 -0.80
C PRO A 44 6.52 8.04 -0.91
N PHE A 45 7.29 7.95 0.17
CA PHE A 45 8.68 8.40 0.28
C PHE A 45 9.51 7.26 0.85
N TRP A 46 10.64 6.93 0.22
CA TRP A 46 11.46 5.80 0.61
C TRP A 46 12.92 6.03 0.24
N ASP A 47 13.80 5.73 1.19
CA ASP A 47 15.24 5.60 0.99
C ASP A 47 15.77 4.52 1.95
N LYS A 48 17.05 4.16 1.82
CA LYS A 48 17.72 3.20 2.69
C LYS A 48 18.08 3.80 4.05
N THR A 49 18.19 5.13 4.15
CA THR A 49 18.53 5.83 5.40
C THR A 49 17.44 6.82 5.79
N GLU A 50 17.34 7.13 7.08
CA GLU A 50 16.39 8.14 7.59
C GLU A 50 16.63 9.52 6.96
N ASP A 51 17.89 9.94 6.85
CA ASP A 51 18.26 11.17 6.16
C ASP A 51 17.82 11.18 4.69
N GLY A 52 17.90 10.03 4.02
CA GLY A 52 17.40 9.85 2.67
C GLY A 52 15.88 10.02 2.61
N ILE A 53 15.14 9.41 3.53
CA ILE A 53 13.69 9.55 3.64
C ILE A 53 13.30 11.01 3.87
N PHE A 54 14.01 11.73 4.75
CA PHE A 54 13.78 13.15 4.98
C PHE A 54 14.01 13.99 3.72
N LYS A 55 15.06 13.69 2.94
CA LYS A 55 15.30 14.35 1.66
C LYS A 55 14.17 14.08 0.66
N GLU A 56 13.67 12.85 0.59
CA GLU A 56 12.51 12.48 -0.23
C GLU A 56 11.26 13.28 0.19
N VAL A 57 10.93 13.29 1.49
CA VAL A 57 9.81 14.04 2.07
C VAL A 57 9.92 15.54 1.77
N LEU A 58 11.13 16.11 1.80
CA LEU A 58 11.35 17.54 1.54
C LEU A 58 11.34 17.90 0.05
N ARG A 59 11.83 17.04 -0.84
CA ARG A 59 12.08 17.39 -2.26
C ARG A 59 11.08 16.79 -3.25
N ASN A 60 10.67 15.55 -3.06
CA ASN A 60 9.94 14.80 -4.07
C ASN A 60 8.43 14.79 -3.84
N LYS A 61 7.68 14.41 -4.87
CA LYS A 61 6.23 14.21 -4.81
C LYS A 61 5.91 12.71 -4.81
N PRO A 62 4.82 12.28 -4.15
CA PRO A 62 4.39 10.89 -4.19
C PRO A 62 4.09 10.42 -5.63
N ASP A 63 4.41 9.16 -5.94
CA ASP A 63 4.28 8.60 -7.29
C ASP A 63 2.94 7.90 -7.52
N PHE A 64 2.02 8.58 -8.19
CA PHE A 64 0.70 8.04 -8.55
C PHE A 64 0.65 7.35 -9.92
N ARG A 65 1.79 6.98 -10.50
CA ARG A 65 1.85 6.35 -11.84
C ARG A 65 2.05 4.84 -11.77
N ARG A 66 2.77 4.36 -10.75
CA ARG A 66 3.03 2.93 -10.58
C ARG A 66 1.77 2.21 -10.15
N LYS A 67 1.60 1.00 -10.67
CA LYS A 67 0.52 0.09 -10.24
C LYS A 67 0.55 -0.11 -8.71
N PRO A 68 -0.63 -0.12 -8.05
CA PRO A 68 -1.98 -0.10 -8.61
C PRO A 68 -2.57 1.29 -8.95
N TRP A 69 -1.85 2.40 -8.79
CA TRP A 69 -2.46 3.73 -8.95
C TRP A 69 -3.26 3.95 -10.22
N PRO A 70 -2.85 3.52 -11.44
CA PRO A 70 -3.68 3.70 -12.64
C PRO A 70 -5.13 3.20 -12.51
N SER A 71 -5.37 2.16 -11.69
CA SER A 71 -6.71 1.61 -11.47
C SER A 71 -7.51 2.20 -10.33
N ILE A 72 -6.84 2.92 -9.43
CA ILE A 72 -7.50 3.57 -8.30
C ILE A 72 -8.30 4.78 -8.81
N SER A 73 -9.47 5.02 -8.22
CA SER A 73 -10.36 6.11 -8.62
C SER A 73 -9.66 7.47 -8.57
N ASN A 74 -10.05 8.38 -9.47
CA ASN A 74 -9.49 9.73 -9.50
C ASN A 74 -9.82 10.51 -8.23
N SER A 75 -10.98 10.26 -7.61
CA SER A 75 -11.40 10.87 -6.34
C SER A 75 -10.47 10.47 -5.18
N ALA A 76 -10.07 9.19 -5.09
CA ALA A 76 -9.11 8.73 -4.08
C ALA A 76 -7.72 9.35 -4.28
N LYS A 77 -7.25 9.39 -5.54
CA LYS A 77 -5.96 10.03 -5.88
C LYS A 77 -5.97 11.52 -5.52
N ASP A 78 -7.05 12.22 -5.83
CA ASP A 78 -7.23 13.63 -5.50
C ASP A 78 -7.18 13.86 -3.98
N PHE A 79 -7.90 13.03 -3.23
CA PHE A 79 -7.87 13.06 -1.77
C PHE A 79 -6.45 12.94 -1.22
N VAL A 80 -5.70 11.90 -1.63
CA VAL A 80 -4.33 11.66 -1.17
C VAL A 80 -3.39 12.80 -1.56
N ARG A 81 -3.52 13.35 -2.78
CA ARG A 81 -2.72 14.51 -3.23
C ARG A 81 -2.94 15.73 -2.35
N LYS A 82 -4.18 15.98 -1.93
CA LYS A 82 -4.55 17.13 -1.09
C LYS A 82 -4.11 16.97 0.37
N LEU A 83 -3.99 15.73 0.88
CA LEU A 83 -3.39 15.43 2.18
C LEU A 83 -1.86 15.56 2.16
N LEU A 84 -1.22 15.17 1.05
CA LEU A 84 0.25 15.19 0.89
C LEU A 84 0.77 16.49 0.25
N VAL A 85 0.09 17.61 0.50
CA VAL A 85 0.59 18.96 0.15
C VAL A 85 1.66 19.36 1.15
N LYS A 86 2.84 19.78 0.67
CA LYS A 86 3.96 20.13 1.55
C LYS A 86 3.77 21.43 2.31
N ASP A 87 3.04 22.37 1.73
CA ASP A 87 2.67 23.61 2.41
C ASP A 87 1.49 23.34 3.36
N PRO A 88 1.68 23.39 4.68
CA PRO A 88 0.61 23.12 5.64
C PRO A 88 -0.55 24.12 5.55
N LEU A 89 -0.32 25.35 5.03
CA LEU A 89 -1.39 26.36 4.89
C LEU A 89 -2.36 26.05 3.75
N VAL A 90 -1.91 25.28 2.76
CA VAL A 90 -2.69 24.88 1.58
C VAL A 90 -3.17 23.43 1.70
N ARG A 91 -2.52 22.63 2.56
CA ARG A 91 -2.95 21.26 2.91
C ARG A 91 -4.36 21.30 3.50
N LEU A 92 -5.16 20.28 3.19
CA LEU A 92 -6.48 20.15 3.81
C LEU A 92 -6.36 20.15 5.34
N THR A 93 -7.33 20.78 5.99
CA THR A 93 -7.56 20.55 7.42
C THR A 93 -8.26 19.21 7.62
N ALA A 94 -8.22 18.65 8.84
CA ALA A 94 -8.93 17.40 9.15
C ALA A 94 -10.44 17.49 8.85
N ALA A 95 -11.07 18.63 9.14
CA ALA A 95 -12.49 18.86 8.83
C ALA A 95 -12.78 18.88 7.32
N GLN A 96 -11.89 19.50 6.54
CA GLN A 96 -12.01 19.51 5.08
C GLN A 96 -11.73 18.12 4.48
N ALA A 97 -10.78 17.38 5.05
CA ALA A 97 -10.48 16.01 4.65
C ALA A 97 -11.67 15.07 4.89
N LEU A 98 -12.32 15.16 6.05
CA LEU A 98 -13.55 14.41 6.35
C LEU A 98 -14.70 14.77 5.39
N SER A 99 -14.74 16.03 4.97
CA SER A 99 -15.75 16.53 4.03
C SER A 99 -15.43 16.25 2.56
N HIS A 100 -14.30 15.62 2.27
CA HIS A 100 -13.88 15.33 0.90
C HIS A 100 -14.82 14.31 0.24
N GLN A 101 -15.12 14.51 -1.05
CA GLN A 101 -16.07 13.69 -1.80
C GLN A 101 -15.78 12.19 -1.66
N TRP A 102 -14.52 11.77 -1.83
CA TRP A 102 -14.10 10.38 -1.69
C TRP A 102 -14.45 9.76 -0.33
N VAL A 103 -14.38 10.54 0.76
CA VAL A 103 -14.69 10.06 2.12
C VAL A 103 -16.21 10.05 2.34
N ARG A 104 -16.90 11.12 1.90
CA ARG A 104 -18.35 11.28 2.11
C ARG A 104 -19.20 10.26 1.35
N GLU A 105 -18.75 9.85 0.17
CA GLU A 105 -19.46 8.87 -0.67
C GLU A 105 -19.13 7.42 -0.26
N GLY A 106 -18.43 7.20 0.87
CA GLY A 106 -18.00 5.88 1.33
C GLY A 106 -16.77 5.32 0.60
N GLY A 107 -16.32 6.01 -0.45
CA GLY A 107 -15.18 5.62 -1.28
C GLY A 107 -15.45 4.32 -2.05
N ASN A 108 -15.30 4.34 -3.38
CA ASN A 108 -15.23 3.09 -4.13
C ASN A 108 -13.86 2.44 -3.89
N ALA A 109 -13.71 1.73 -2.77
CA ALA A 109 -12.70 0.70 -2.65
C ALA A 109 -13.18 -0.48 -3.49
N LEU A 110 -12.30 -1.05 -4.31
CA LEU A 110 -12.57 -2.39 -4.81
C LEU A 110 -12.54 -3.27 -3.56
N ASP A 111 -13.60 -4.04 -3.31
CA ASP A 111 -13.50 -5.21 -2.44
C ASP A 111 -12.54 -6.16 -3.18
N ILE A 112 -11.25 -6.03 -2.91
CA ILE A 112 -10.25 -6.91 -3.49
C ILE A 112 -10.18 -8.11 -2.54
N PRO A 113 -10.64 -9.30 -2.94
CA PRO A 113 -10.49 -10.52 -2.14
C PRO A 113 -9.02 -10.86 -1.89
N ILE A 114 -8.10 -10.30 -2.68
CA ILE A 114 -6.66 -10.54 -2.61
C ILE A 114 -5.89 -9.23 -2.54
N ASP A 115 -5.13 -9.02 -1.49
CA ASP A 115 -4.26 -7.85 -1.39
C ASP A 115 -3.24 -7.84 -2.56
N ILE A 116 -3.18 -6.71 -3.27
CA ILE A 116 -2.28 -6.50 -4.42
C ILE A 116 -0.82 -6.77 -4.05
N SER A 117 -0.44 -6.57 -2.79
CA SER A 117 0.88 -6.89 -2.25
C SER A 117 1.17 -8.38 -2.23
N VAL A 118 0.18 -9.25 -1.97
CA VAL A 118 0.34 -10.72 -1.95
C VAL A 118 0.70 -11.23 -3.34
N LEU A 119 -0.04 -10.81 -4.38
CA LEU A 119 0.25 -11.17 -5.78
C LEU A 119 1.61 -10.64 -6.24
N HIS A 120 1.96 -9.42 -5.82
CA HIS A 120 3.27 -8.86 -6.11
C HIS A 120 4.39 -9.69 -5.48
N ASN A 121 4.22 -10.07 -4.22
CA ASN A 121 5.19 -10.85 -3.46
C ASN A 121 5.35 -12.26 -4.01
N MET A 122 4.27 -12.94 -4.41
CA MET A 122 4.33 -14.23 -5.12
C MET A 122 5.17 -14.14 -6.39
N ARG A 123 4.94 -13.11 -7.23
CA ARG A 123 5.72 -12.89 -8.47
C ARG A 123 7.19 -12.55 -8.19
N GLN A 124 7.50 -11.88 -7.09
CA GLN A 124 8.90 -11.63 -6.72
C GLN A 124 9.56 -12.90 -6.17
N PHE A 125 8.81 -13.71 -5.43
CA PHE A 125 9.31 -14.92 -4.80
C PHE A 125 9.90 -15.90 -5.83
N VAL A 126 9.22 -16.12 -6.97
CA VAL A 126 9.72 -16.98 -8.06
C VAL A 126 11.01 -16.45 -8.70
N LYS A 127 11.29 -15.14 -8.59
CA LYS A 127 12.50 -14.51 -9.14
C LYS A 127 13.68 -14.51 -8.17
N TYR A 128 13.46 -14.85 -6.91
CA TYR A 128 14.51 -14.83 -5.90
C TYR A 128 15.47 -16.00 -6.05
N SER A 129 16.71 -15.82 -5.58
CA SER A 129 17.68 -16.91 -5.54
C SER A 129 17.20 -18.03 -4.62
N ARG A 130 17.64 -19.25 -4.89
CA ARG A 130 17.25 -20.43 -4.11
C ARG A 130 17.55 -20.29 -2.62
N MET A 131 18.66 -19.62 -2.27
CA MET A 131 19.01 -19.29 -0.89
C MET A 131 17.96 -18.37 -0.23
N LYS A 132 17.54 -17.31 -0.94
CA LYS A 132 16.55 -16.35 -0.43
C LYS A 132 15.16 -16.98 -0.33
N GLN A 133 14.76 -17.80 -1.30
CA GLN A 133 13.51 -18.56 -1.24
C GLN A 133 13.50 -19.52 -0.05
N PHE A 134 14.59 -20.25 0.19
CA PHE A 134 14.72 -21.15 1.33
C PHE A 134 14.62 -20.41 2.67
N ALA A 135 15.37 -19.31 2.82
CA ALA A 135 15.32 -18.48 4.03
C ALA A 135 13.91 -17.93 4.30
N LEU A 136 13.21 -17.44 3.26
CA LEU A 136 11.84 -16.95 3.39
C LEU A 136 10.85 -18.07 3.76
N ARG A 137 11.02 -19.29 3.24
CA ARG A 137 10.19 -20.45 3.65
C ARG A 137 10.42 -20.81 5.12
N ALA A 138 11.69 -20.82 5.56
CA ALA A 138 12.01 -21.10 6.97
C ALA A 138 11.42 -20.03 7.90
N LEU A 139 11.47 -18.75 7.52
CA LEU A 139 10.84 -17.68 8.29
C LEU A 139 9.31 -17.76 8.26
N ALA A 140 8.71 -18.16 7.14
CA ALA A 140 7.26 -18.33 7.07
C ALA A 140 6.76 -19.39 8.06
N SER A 141 7.55 -20.43 8.34
CA SER A 141 7.20 -21.44 9.35
C SER A 141 7.28 -20.98 10.80
N THR A 142 7.82 -19.79 11.07
CA THR A 142 7.89 -19.22 12.43
C THR A 142 6.79 -18.20 12.71
N LEU A 143 5.95 -17.87 11.73
CA LEU A 143 4.83 -16.93 11.89
C LEU A 143 3.70 -17.58 12.70
N ASN A 144 3.04 -16.79 13.54
CA ASN A 144 1.91 -17.26 14.34
C ASN A 144 0.56 -17.13 13.61
N ASP A 145 -0.49 -17.73 14.18
CA ASP A 145 -1.82 -17.74 13.55
C ASP A 145 -2.43 -16.34 13.42
N ASP A 146 -2.15 -15.42 14.34
CA ASP A 146 -2.65 -14.04 14.29
C ASP A 146 -2.02 -13.24 13.14
N GLU A 147 -0.73 -13.44 12.88
CA GLU A 147 -0.01 -12.86 11.75
C GLU A 147 -0.48 -13.44 10.41
N LEU A 148 -1.00 -14.68 10.42
CA LEU A 148 -1.47 -15.39 9.24
C LEU A 148 -2.98 -15.25 8.99
N ALA A 149 -3.78 -14.79 9.96
CA ALA A 149 -5.24 -14.77 9.87
C ALA A 149 -5.76 -14.08 8.59
N ASN A 150 -5.29 -12.86 8.32
CA ASN A 150 -5.69 -12.12 7.11
C ASN A 150 -5.21 -12.80 5.81
N LEU A 151 -4.07 -13.50 5.83
CA LEU A 151 -3.58 -14.24 4.66
C LEU A 151 -4.37 -15.54 4.44
N ARG A 152 -4.84 -16.18 5.53
CA ARG A 152 -5.72 -17.35 5.48
C ARG A 152 -7.10 -16.98 4.94
N ASP A 153 -7.69 -15.87 5.39
CA ASP A 153 -8.97 -15.40 4.86
C ASP A 153 -8.90 -15.16 3.34
N GLN A 154 -7.79 -14.59 2.86
CA GLN A 154 -7.54 -14.42 1.43
C GLN A 154 -7.28 -15.73 0.71
N PHE A 155 -6.61 -16.69 1.35
CA PHE A 155 -6.40 -18.03 0.80
C PHE A 155 -7.74 -18.76 0.62
N ASP A 156 -8.57 -18.76 1.66
CA ASP A 156 -9.90 -19.38 1.68
C ASP A 156 -10.86 -18.72 0.68
N ALA A 157 -10.68 -17.43 0.40
CA ALA A 157 -11.45 -16.73 -0.62
C ALA A 157 -11.09 -17.18 -2.06
N ILE A 158 -9.87 -17.71 -2.27
CA ILE A 158 -9.39 -18.20 -3.57
C ILE A 158 -9.61 -19.71 -3.72
N ASP A 159 -9.41 -20.46 -2.64
CA ASP A 159 -9.61 -21.92 -2.55
C ASP A 159 -11.11 -22.24 -2.50
N VAL A 160 -11.76 -22.10 -3.67
CA VAL A 160 -13.21 -22.26 -3.83
C VAL A 160 -13.63 -23.70 -3.52
N ASP A 161 -12.78 -24.67 -3.89
CA ASP A 161 -13.04 -26.09 -3.63
C ASP A 161 -12.64 -26.55 -2.22
N LYS A 162 -11.99 -25.68 -1.44
CA LYS A 162 -11.50 -25.94 -0.07
C LYS A 162 -10.55 -27.13 0.00
N SER A 163 -9.76 -27.35 -1.04
CA SER A 163 -8.78 -28.44 -1.09
C SER A 163 -7.57 -28.20 -0.17
N GLY A 164 -7.40 -26.99 0.36
CA GLY A 164 -6.21 -26.57 1.09
C GLY A 164 -5.05 -26.22 0.17
N THR A 165 -5.29 -26.13 -1.15
CA THR A 165 -4.31 -25.74 -2.17
C THR A 165 -4.96 -24.85 -3.22
N ILE A 166 -4.29 -23.77 -3.64
CA ILE A 166 -4.82 -22.93 -4.72
C ILE A 166 -4.39 -23.53 -6.06
N SER A 167 -5.36 -24.01 -6.85
CA SER A 167 -5.12 -24.48 -8.21
C SER A 167 -4.87 -23.34 -9.20
N LEU A 168 -4.28 -23.66 -10.35
CA LEU A 168 -4.05 -22.71 -11.44
C LEU A 168 -5.35 -22.03 -11.90
N GLU A 169 -6.43 -22.80 -11.99
CA GLU A 169 -7.71 -22.29 -12.47
C GLU A 169 -8.40 -21.41 -11.42
N GLU A 170 -8.33 -21.77 -10.14
CA GLU A 170 -8.80 -20.90 -9.05
C GLU A 170 -8.02 -19.59 -9.01
N MET A 171 -6.69 -19.64 -9.14
CA MET A 171 -5.88 -18.44 -9.21
C MET A 171 -6.22 -17.59 -10.44
N ARG A 172 -6.48 -18.22 -11.58
CA ARG A 172 -6.90 -17.53 -12.80
C ARG A 172 -8.25 -16.84 -12.61
N GLN A 173 -9.22 -17.52 -12.00
CA GLN A 173 -10.54 -16.97 -11.74
C GLN A 173 -10.50 -15.81 -10.74
N ALA A 174 -9.72 -15.94 -9.67
CA ALA A 174 -9.44 -14.86 -8.72
C ALA A 174 -8.87 -13.62 -9.45
N LEU A 175 -7.84 -13.81 -10.28
CA LEU A 175 -7.21 -12.72 -11.03
C LEU A 175 -8.10 -12.10 -12.10
N VAL A 176 -9.09 -12.84 -12.62
CA VAL A 176 -10.04 -12.37 -13.64
C VAL A 176 -11.24 -11.64 -13.02
N LYS A 177 -11.72 -12.06 -11.85
CA LYS A 177 -12.77 -11.35 -11.10
C LYS A 177 -12.29 -9.97 -10.61
N ASP A 178 -11.01 -9.84 -10.30
CA ASP A 178 -10.42 -8.60 -9.79
C ASP A 178 -9.80 -7.74 -10.90
N LEU A 179 -10.64 -7.09 -11.72
CA LEU A 179 -10.14 -6.17 -12.74
C LEU A 179 -9.64 -4.85 -12.11
N PRO A 180 -8.32 -4.68 -12.10
CA PRO A 180 -7.74 -3.77 -13.09
C PRO A 180 -6.67 -4.37 -13.98
N TRP A 181 -6.43 -5.67 -13.86
CA TRP A 181 -5.40 -6.36 -14.63
C TRP A 181 -6.05 -7.17 -15.75
N LYS A 182 -6.13 -6.60 -16.95
CA LYS A 182 -6.03 -7.43 -18.16
C LYS A 182 -4.63 -8.04 -18.21
N LEU A 183 -4.40 -9.09 -17.43
CA LEU A 183 -3.31 -10.02 -17.68
C LEU A 183 -3.67 -10.73 -18.98
N LYS A 184 -2.99 -10.40 -20.08
CA LYS A 184 -2.97 -11.29 -21.24
C LYS A 184 -2.54 -12.67 -20.74
N ASP A 185 -3.26 -13.71 -21.12
CA ASP A 185 -3.15 -15.11 -20.63
C ASP A 185 -1.71 -15.64 -20.47
N SER A 186 -0.75 -15.07 -21.19
CA SER A 186 0.68 -15.39 -21.16
C SER A 186 1.40 -15.30 -19.80
N ARG A 187 0.90 -14.59 -18.78
CA ARG A 187 1.67 -14.33 -17.53
C ARG A 187 1.16 -15.02 -16.27
N VAL A 188 0.04 -15.73 -16.33
CA VAL A 188 -0.43 -16.59 -15.23
C VAL A 188 0.43 -17.86 -15.20
N MET A 189 0.76 -18.40 -16.38
CA MET A 189 1.68 -19.55 -16.52
C MET A 189 3.08 -19.27 -15.93
N GLU A 190 3.62 -18.05 -16.09
CA GLU A 190 4.91 -17.66 -15.48
C GLU A 190 4.93 -17.72 -13.93
N ILE A 191 3.77 -17.63 -13.28
CA ILE A 191 3.65 -17.69 -11.81
C ILE A 191 3.48 -19.14 -11.33
N VAL A 192 2.89 -19.99 -12.16
CA VAL A 192 2.53 -21.37 -11.81
C VAL A 192 3.56 -22.40 -12.28
N GLU A 193 4.34 -22.11 -13.32
CA GLU A 193 5.37 -23.02 -13.86
C GLU A 193 6.77 -22.84 -13.21
N ALA A 194 6.92 -22.00 -12.18
CA ALA A 194 8.19 -21.71 -11.50
C ALA A 194 8.23 -22.25 -10.06
#